data_AF-A0A8J8GTE2-F1
#
_entry.id   AF-A0A8J8GTE2-F1
#
_cell.length_a   1.000
_cell.length_b   1.000
_cell.length_c   1.000
_cell.angle_alpha   90.00
_cell.angle_beta   90.00
_cell.angle_gamma   90.00
#
_symmetry.space_group_name_H-M   'P 1'
#
loop_
_entity.id
_entity.type
_entity.pdbx_description
1 polymer ?
#
loop_
_entity_poly.entity_id
_entity_poly.type
_entity_poly.pdbx_seq_one_letter_code
_entity_poly.pdbx_strand_id
1 'polypeptide(L)'
;MPDPAQNTSGRVPRGTGWPLVALLALYPVWWALGLGVLIFPILAVPMAVQLAKQHRRGEAVKLPPGFPLWLLFLGAVVVGVAVLGADPDGVVAAGAAERITGVAFRLIEYVALTILLIYAGNLPTGTFSQARLVKLLAWLFVVTVAGGLLGTFAGHFGFTSPVELLLPQGVRSKGFIKSLVHPYAAQIMDIVGDPQPRPAAPWGYTNTWGNNFCLLVVWFAVAVRATLTRRVKVAAFALLVVAAVPVVHSLNRGLWIGLGVTVAYVAVRQAQSGRLGMLLAGAAAAAALAGVLAVTPLGDVVGKRLENGKSNGVRLYLTERALDGFRQSPLVGFGSTRNTLGGRQSIAVGESAACERCGNFTVGGNGQLWQLLFAHGAVGAVGYLGFFGYGLWRFRRDRTPIGIAGQAAIVGTFVAMFWYNSLVTPLAFTFLAYALLWRATLPKTTSDRGVA
;
A
#
# COMPACT_ATOMS: atom_id res chain seq x y z
N MET A 1 -4.95 -51.59 39.12
CA MET A 1 -4.28 -50.29 38.92
C MET A 1 -4.22 -50.01 37.42
N PRO A 2 -5.09 -49.15 36.88
CA PRO A 2 -4.93 -48.60 35.54
C PRO A 2 -4.28 -47.21 35.55
N ASP A 3 -3.52 -46.99 34.50
CA ASP A 3 -2.60 -45.92 34.12
C ASP A 3 -3.24 -44.51 34.07
N PRO A 4 -2.63 -43.44 34.61
CA PRO A 4 -3.12 -42.08 34.46
C PRO A 4 -2.75 -41.53 33.08
N ALA A 5 -3.62 -41.75 32.09
CA ALA A 5 -3.52 -41.09 30.80
C ALA A 5 -3.66 -39.56 31.01
N GLN A 6 -2.53 -38.89 30.84
CA GLN A 6 -2.35 -37.46 30.99
C GLN A 6 -3.33 -36.69 30.08
N ASN A 7 -4.25 -35.97 30.73
CA ASN A 7 -5.09 -34.95 30.14
C ASN A 7 -4.23 -33.73 29.77
N THR A 8 -3.41 -33.84 28.71
CA THR A 8 -2.75 -32.68 28.11
C THR A 8 -3.75 -31.97 27.21
N SER A 9 -4.72 -31.29 27.84
CA SER A 9 -5.40 -30.18 27.21
C SER A 9 -4.34 -29.10 26.92
N GLY A 10 -3.72 -29.22 25.74
CA GLY A 10 -2.80 -28.22 25.21
C GLY A 10 -3.56 -26.91 25.06
N ARG A 11 -3.56 -26.09 26.13
CA ARG A 11 -4.01 -24.70 26.09
C ARG A 11 -3.10 -23.97 25.11
N VAL A 12 -3.56 -23.92 23.87
CA VAL A 12 -2.99 -23.11 22.80
C VAL A 12 -2.88 -21.67 23.32
N PRO A 13 -1.71 -21.00 23.23
CA PRO A 13 -1.55 -19.67 23.77
C PRO A 13 -2.54 -18.69 23.12
N ARG A 14 -3.41 -18.08 23.92
CA ARG A 14 -4.40 -17.06 23.54
C ARG A 14 -3.79 -15.74 23.03
N GLY A 15 -2.58 -15.75 22.45
CA GLY A 15 -1.82 -14.57 22.06
C GLY A 15 -1.22 -14.58 20.65
N THR A 16 -1.42 -15.62 19.85
CA THR A 16 -0.82 -15.68 18.50
C THR A 16 -1.59 -14.79 17.52
N GLY A 17 -0.91 -13.83 16.88
CA GLY A 17 -1.50 -12.93 15.87
C GLY A 17 -2.00 -11.58 16.38
N TRP A 18 -1.94 -11.29 17.69
CA TRP A 18 -2.43 -10.02 18.26
C TRP A 18 -1.79 -8.76 17.64
N PRO A 19 -0.47 -8.70 17.32
CA PRO A 19 0.12 -7.49 16.75
C PRO A 19 -0.49 -7.17 15.38
N LEU A 20 -0.78 -8.20 14.58
CA LEU A 20 -1.41 -8.03 13.27
C LEU A 20 -2.88 -7.59 13.41
N VAL A 21 -3.60 -8.12 14.39
CA VAL A 21 -4.97 -7.67 14.68
C VAL A 21 -4.95 -6.22 15.14
N ALA A 22 -4.06 -5.85 16.07
CA ALA A 22 -3.92 -4.47 16.54
C ALA A 22 -3.57 -3.52 15.41
N LEU A 23 -2.66 -3.92 14.50
CA LEU A 23 -2.29 -3.12 13.33
C LEU A 23 -3.48 -2.82 12.42
N LEU A 24 -4.26 -3.85 12.07
CA LEU A 24 -5.32 -3.72 11.06
C LEU A 24 -6.67 -3.26 11.65
N ALA A 25 -7.09 -3.81 12.79
CA ALA A 25 -8.38 -3.47 13.39
C ALA A 25 -8.38 -2.07 13.99
N LEU A 26 -7.30 -1.69 14.68
CA LEU A 26 -7.19 -0.41 15.38
C LEU A 26 -6.53 0.69 14.53
N TYR A 27 -6.35 0.46 13.22
CA TYR A 27 -5.75 1.47 12.33
C TYR A 27 -6.41 2.87 12.43
N PRO A 28 -7.75 3.01 12.51
CA PRO A 28 -8.37 4.32 12.71
C PRO A 28 -7.90 5.02 13.99
N VAL A 29 -7.67 4.26 15.06
CA VAL A 29 -7.17 4.78 16.33
C VAL A 29 -5.71 5.21 16.18
N TRP A 30 -4.87 4.38 15.55
CA TRP A 30 -3.47 4.73 15.29
C TRP A 30 -3.33 5.98 14.41
N TRP A 31 -4.17 6.10 13.39
CA TRP A 31 -4.26 7.32 12.59
C TRP A 31 -4.62 8.53 13.45
N ALA A 32 -5.65 8.41 14.30
CA ALA A 32 -6.07 9.52 15.16
C ALA A 32 -5.00 9.92 16.19
N LEU A 33 -4.21 8.94 16.66
CA LEU A 33 -3.10 9.17 17.56
C LEU A 33 -1.89 9.85 16.89
N GLY A 34 -1.86 9.98 15.56
CA GLY A 34 -0.69 10.47 14.82
C GLY A 34 0.38 9.41 14.55
N LEU A 35 0.01 8.13 14.61
CA LEU A 35 0.89 6.98 14.40
C LEU A 35 0.66 6.30 13.04
N GLY A 36 -0.02 6.95 12.09
CA GLY A 36 -0.51 6.33 10.85
C GLY A 36 0.49 5.39 10.15
N VAL A 37 1.67 5.88 9.79
CA VAL A 37 2.76 5.02 9.23
C VAL A 37 3.73 4.53 10.30
N LEU A 38 3.87 5.26 11.42
CA LEU A 38 4.79 4.92 12.51
C LEU A 38 4.38 3.65 13.28
N ILE A 39 3.12 3.24 13.20
CA ILE A 39 2.63 2.03 13.87
C ILE A 39 3.24 0.75 13.30
N PHE A 40 3.66 0.74 12.02
CA PHE A 40 4.25 -0.42 11.38
C PHE A 40 5.57 -0.85 12.03
N PRO A 41 6.58 0.04 12.21
CA PRO A 41 7.78 -0.33 12.94
C PRO A 41 7.52 -0.64 14.42
N ILE A 42 6.58 0.06 15.08
CA ILE A 42 6.22 -0.22 16.48
C ILE A 42 5.69 -1.65 16.64
N LEU A 43 4.74 -2.07 15.80
CA LEU A 43 4.15 -3.40 15.88
C LEU A 43 5.03 -4.49 15.24
N ALA A 44 6.02 -4.12 14.43
CA ALA A 44 7.04 -5.06 13.97
C ALA A 44 7.90 -5.59 15.14
N VAL A 45 8.12 -4.83 16.21
CA VAL A 45 8.88 -5.27 17.39
C VAL A 45 8.28 -6.53 18.05
N PRO A 46 7.01 -6.55 18.50
CA PRO A 46 6.41 -7.76 19.07
C PRO A 46 6.29 -8.90 18.06
N MET A 47 6.14 -8.61 16.76
CA MET A 47 6.17 -9.64 15.71
C MET A 47 7.54 -10.31 15.62
N ALA A 48 8.63 -9.53 15.62
CA ALA A 48 10.00 -10.03 15.61
C ALA A 48 10.32 -10.84 16.87
N VAL A 49 9.89 -10.38 18.05
CA VAL A 49 10.04 -11.13 19.31
C VAL A 49 9.33 -12.48 19.24
N GLN A 50 8.12 -12.54 18.67
CA GLN A 50 7.40 -13.80 18.51
C GLN A 50 8.09 -14.76 17.54
N LEU A 51 8.61 -14.26 16.41
CA LEU A 51 9.41 -15.04 15.45
C LEU A 51 10.71 -15.56 16.08
N ALA A 52 11.41 -14.73 16.86
CA ALA A 52 12.62 -15.14 17.56
C ALA A 52 12.32 -16.21 18.61
N LYS A 53 11.22 -16.06 19.37
CA LYS A 53 10.76 -17.09 20.33
C LYS A 53 10.34 -18.39 19.64
N GLN A 54 9.74 -18.32 18.44
CA GLN A 54 9.44 -19.49 17.63
C GLN A 54 10.74 -20.21 17.22
N HIS A 55 11.71 -19.48 16.65
CA HIS A 55 12.99 -20.05 16.26
C HIS A 55 13.75 -20.69 17.44
N ARG A 56 13.81 -20.03 18.60
CA ARG A 56 14.44 -20.55 19.82
C ARG A 56 13.79 -21.82 20.36
N ARG A 57 12.51 -22.07 20.03
CA ARG A 57 11.81 -23.32 20.38
C ARG A 57 12.12 -24.48 19.41
N GLY A 58 13.02 -24.27 18.44
CA GLY A 58 13.34 -25.23 17.40
C GLY A 58 12.30 -25.28 16.26
N GLU A 59 11.30 -24.41 16.29
CA GLU A 59 10.30 -24.32 15.22
C GLU A 59 10.88 -23.55 14.03
N ALA A 60 10.84 -24.16 12.84
CA ALA A 60 11.35 -23.52 11.63
C ALA A 60 10.53 -22.27 11.25
N VAL A 61 11.20 -21.11 11.21
CA VAL A 61 10.63 -19.89 10.62
C VAL A 61 10.76 -20.01 9.11
N LYS A 62 9.62 -20.15 8.44
CA LYS A 62 9.57 -20.30 6.98
C LYS A 62 9.75 -18.93 6.33
N LEU A 63 10.37 -18.90 5.16
CA LEU A 63 10.51 -17.69 4.35
C LEU A 63 9.57 -17.76 3.15
N PRO A 64 9.05 -16.61 2.67
CA PRO A 64 8.14 -16.61 1.53
C PRO A 64 8.85 -17.12 0.26
N PRO A 65 8.15 -17.80 -0.65
CA PRO A 65 8.73 -18.18 -1.94
C PRO A 65 9.31 -16.97 -2.66
N GLY A 66 10.50 -17.08 -3.24
CA GLY A 66 11.18 -15.96 -3.92
C GLY A 66 11.90 -14.97 -3.00
N PHE A 67 11.95 -15.20 -1.68
CA PHE A 67 12.60 -14.30 -0.72
C PHE A 67 14.04 -13.85 -1.06
N PRO A 68 14.91 -14.67 -1.70
CA PRO A 68 16.21 -14.18 -2.16
C PRO A 68 16.16 -12.95 -3.07
N LEU A 69 15.10 -12.78 -3.88
CA LEU A 69 14.89 -11.59 -4.71
C LEU A 69 14.59 -10.35 -3.85
N TRP A 70 13.81 -10.54 -2.78
CA TRP A 70 13.57 -9.48 -1.80
C TRP A 70 14.85 -9.12 -1.04
N LEU A 71 15.68 -10.10 -0.67
CA LEU A 71 16.99 -9.86 -0.04
C LEU A 71 17.95 -9.14 -0.98
N LEU A 72 17.92 -9.44 -2.29
CA LEU A 72 18.68 -8.70 -3.29
C LEU A 72 18.27 -7.22 -3.32
N PHE A 73 16.97 -6.95 -3.28
CA PHE A 73 16.46 -5.58 -3.15
C PHE A 73 16.93 -4.91 -1.87
N LEU A 74 16.79 -5.55 -0.70
CA LEU A 74 17.26 -4.98 0.57
C LEU A 74 18.77 -4.72 0.56
N GLY A 75 19.55 -5.62 -0.04
CA GLY A 75 20.98 -5.44 -0.26
C GLY A 75 21.28 -4.20 -1.08
N ALA A 76 20.56 -3.98 -2.19
CA ALA A 76 20.69 -2.78 -3.01
C ALA A 76 20.31 -1.50 -2.24
N VAL A 77 19.28 -1.54 -1.37
CA VAL A 77 18.93 -0.40 -0.50
C VAL A 77 20.06 -0.08 0.48
N VAL A 78 20.65 -1.09 1.12
CA VAL A 78 21.76 -0.92 2.07
C VAL A 78 23.03 -0.41 1.37
N VAL A 79 23.40 -1.00 0.24
CA VAL A 79 24.53 -0.51 -0.59
C VAL A 79 24.28 0.91 -1.05
N GLY A 80 23.03 1.26 -1.36
CA GLY A 80 22.61 2.61 -1.70
C GLY A 80 22.98 3.68 -0.66
N VAL A 81 23.11 3.31 0.62
CA VAL A 81 23.54 4.23 1.69
C VAL A 81 24.94 4.78 1.42
N ALA A 82 25.84 3.97 0.84
CA ALA A 82 27.21 4.37 0.56
C ALA A 82 27.31 5.45 -0.54
N VAL A 83 26.31 5.55 -1.42
CA VAL A 83 26.29 6.49 -2.55
C VAL A 83 25.39 7.71 -2.31
N LEU A 84 24.95 7.95 -1.07
CA LEU A 84 24.06 9.07 -0.75
C LEU A 84 24.68 10.45 -1.00
N GLY A 85 26.00 10.57 -0.98
CA GLY A 85 26.70 11.82 -1.28
C GLY A 85 26.81 12.14 -2.76
N ALA A 86 26.46 11.20 -3.65
CA ALA A 86 26.55 11.42 -5.09
C ALA A 86 25.32 12.18 -5.60
N ASP A 87 25.55 13.15 -6.49
CA ASP A 87 24.51 13.97 -7.10
C ASP A 87 24.53 13.86 -8.62
N PRO A 88 23.43 13.36 -9.25
CA PRO A 88 23.29 13.42 -10.69
C PRO A 88 23.07 14.84 -11.19
N ASP A 89 23.29 15.05 -12.49
CA ASP A 89 23.09 16.36 -13.10
C ASP A 89 21.66 16.89 -12.93
N GLY A 90 21.56 18.20 -12.68
CA GLY A 90 20.26 18.88 -12.62
C GLY A 90 19.45 18.64 -11.34
N VAL A 91 20.11 18.25 -10.24
CA VAL A 91 19.51 18.15 -8.89
C VAL A 91 20.16 19.10 -7.90
N VAL A 92 19.42 19.44 -6.84
CA VAL A 92 19.94 20.28 -5.76
C VAL A 92 21.05 19.50 -5.04
N ALA A 93 22.24 20.08 -5.04
CA ALA A 93 23.39 19.53 -4.35
C ALA A 93 23.10 19.48 -2.84
N ALA A 94 23.33 18.32 -2.22
CA ALA A 94 23.18 18.15 -0.78
C ALA A 94 24.09 17.05 -0.25
N GLY A 95 24.61 17.22 0.97
CA GLY A 95 25.46 16.23 1.60
C GLY A 95 24.71 14.94 1.96
N ALA A 96 25.44 13.84 2.16
CA ALA A 96 24.86 12.57 2.61
C ALA A 96 24.11 12.71 3.95
N ALA A 97 24.60 13.57 4.85
CA ALA A 97 23.99 13.83 6.15
C ALA A 97 22.57 14.41 6.03
N GLU A 98 22.30 15.26 5.04
CA GLU A 98 20.98 15.87 4.83
C GLU A 98 19.94 14.84 4.38
N ARG A 99 20.39 13.72 3.78
CA ARG A 99 19.54 12.66 3.23
C ARG A 99 19.29 11.52 4.21
N ILE A 100 20.07 11.45 5.29
CA ILE A 100 20.08 10.30 6.19
C ILE A 100 18.73 10.07 6.87
N THR A 101 18.01 11.15 7.21
CA THR A 101 16.70 11.05 7.88
C THR A 101 15.68 10.31 7.01
N GLY A 102 15.57 10.70 5.72
CA GLY A 102 14.64 10.07 4.79
C GLY A 102 15.02 8.61 4.48
N VAL A 103 16.33 8.33 4.39
CA VAL A 103 16.84 6.97 4.14
C VAL A 103 16.63 6.07 5.35
N ALA A 104 16.94 6.54 6.54
CA ALA A 104 16.70 5.83 7.79
C ALA A 104 15.22 5.47 7.95
N PHE A 105 14.33 6.44 7.69
CA PHE A 105 12.88 6.17 7.68
C PHE A 105 12.52 5.04 6.70
N ARG A 106 12.99 5.10 5.45
CA ARG A 106 12.71 4.05 4.45
C ARG A 106 13.27 2.69 4.86
N LEU A 107 14.50 2.64 5.38
CA LEU A 107 15.14 1.41 5.85
C LEU A 107 14.35 0.77 7.00
N ILE A 108 13.98 1.56 8.01
CA ILE A 108 13.17 1.11 9.14
C ILE A 108 11.86 0.52 8.65
N GLU A 109 11.18 1.20 7.72
CA GLU A 109 9.91 0.71 7.16
C GLU A 109 10.09 -0.55 6.32
N TYR A 110 11.13 -0.67 5.49
CA TYR A 110 11.40 -1.90 4.75
C TYR A 110 11.68 -3.09 5.69
N VAL A 111 12.43 -2.87 6.77
CA VAL A 111 12.67 -3.91 7.80
C VAL A 111 11.35 -4.27 8.50
N ALA A 112 10.58 -3.27 8.93
CA ALA A 112 9.29 -3.48 9.60
C ALA A 112 8.31 -4.28 8.74
N LEU A 113 8.19 -3.93 7.46
CA LEU A 113 7.31 -4.64 6.52
C LEU A 113 7.84 -6.03 6.18
N THR A 114 9.16 -6.23 6.14
CA THR A 114 9.75 -7.58 5.99
C THR A 114 9.38 -8.46 7.18
N ILE A 115 9.46 -7.93 8.40
CA ILE A 115 9.01 -8.62 9.61
C ILE A 115 7.51 -8.93 9.53
N LEU A 116 6.69 -7.96 9.10
CA LEU A 116 5.24 -8.15 8.90
C LEU A 116 4.95 -9.32 7.94
N LEU A 117 5.64 -9.39 6.80
CA LEU A 117 5.48 -10.44 5.79
C LEU A 117 5.83 -11.82 6.38
N ILE A 118 7.00 -11.94 7.01
CA ILE A 118 7.46 -13.20 7.61
C ILE A 118 6.52 -13.61 8.74
N TYR A 119 6.14 -12.67 9.61
CA TYR A 119 5.22 -12.92 10.72
C TYR A 119 3.87 -13.40 10.23
N ALA A 120 3.21 -12.65 9.34
CA ALA A 120 1.90 -12.98 8.83
C ALA A 120 1.87 -14.34 8.14
N GLY A 121 2.92 -14.68 7.38
CA GLY A 121 3.03 -15.96 6.70
C GLY A 121 3.33 -17.17 7.59
N ASN A 122 3.96 -16.95 8.75
CA ASN A 122 4.23 -17.99 9.74
C ASN A 122 3.10 -18.17 10.78
N LEU A 123 2.05 -17.33 10.77
CA LEU A 123 0.93 -17.49 11.69
C LEU A 123 0.21 -18.84 11.46
N PRO A 124 0.04 -19.68 12.51
CA PRO A 124 -0.66 -20.95 12.39
C PRO A 124 -2.11 -20.75 11.94
N THR A 125 -2.57 -21.57 11.00
CA THR A 125 -3.93 -21.50 10.44
C THR A 125 -5.02 -21.86 11.44
N GLY A 126 -4.75 -22.80 12.36
CA GLY A 126 -5.66 -23.17 13.45
C GLY A 126 -5.93 -22.05 14.47
N THR A 127 -4.97 -21.14 14.70
CA THR A 127 -5.14 -20.02 15.65
C THR A 127 -5.49 -18.70 14.96
N PHE A 128 -5.00 -18.52 13.74
CA PHE A 128 -5.23 -17.33 12.95
C PHE A 128 -5.62 -17.69 11.52
N SER A 129 -6.90 -17.95 11.29
CA SER A 129 -7.38 -18.39 9.98
C SER A 129 -7.13 -17.37 8.87
N GLN A 130 -7.01 -17.83 7.62
CA GLN A 130 -6.94 -16.93 6.47
C GLN A 130 -8.19 -16.06 6.34
N ALA A 131 -9.36 -16.61 6.67
CA ALA A 131 -10.63 -15.88 6.70
C ALA A 131 -10.59 -14.69 7.68
N ARG A 132 -9.91 -14.84 8.83
CA ARG A 132 -9.73 -13.74 9.79
C ARG A 132 -8.90 -12.61 9.19
N LEU A 133 -7.80 -12.92 8.50
CA LEU A 133 -6.98 -11.91 7.82
C LEU A 133 -7.75 -11.21 6.69
N VAL A 134 -8.49 -11.97 5.88
CA VAL A 134 -9.36 -11.40 4.82
C VAL A 134 -10.40 -10.46 5.42
N LYS A 135 -11.04 -10.81 6.54
CA LYS A 135 -11.99 -9.94 7.24
C LYS A 135 -11.33 -8.65 7.76
N LEU A 136 -10.10 -8.71 8.26
CA LEU A 136 -9.35 -7.53 8.70
C LEU A 136 -8.98 -6.60 7.53
N LEU A 137 -8.59 -7.16 6.38
CA LEU A 137 -8.34 -6.37 5.17
C LEU A 137 -9.64 -5.78 4.59
N ALA A 138 -10.74 -6.53 4.63
CA ALA A 138 -12.07 -6.04 4.28
C ALA A 138 -12.53 -4.92 5.22
N TRP A 139 -12.23 -5.00 6.51
CA TRP A 139 -12.48 -3.93 7.47
C TRP A 139 -11.70 -2.66 7.09
N LEU A 140 -10.42 -2.78 6.74
CA LEU A 140 -9.63 -1.63 6.29
C LEU A 140 -10.16 -1.02 4.99
N PHE A 141 -10.82 -1.79 4.12
CA PHE A 141 -11.55 -1.21 2.99
C PHE A 141 -12.69 -0.30 3.47
N VAL A 142 -13.50 -0.73 4.44
CA VAL A 142 -14.55 0.10 5.04
C VAL A 142 -13.96 1.38 5.65
N VAL A 143 -12.86 1.26 6.38
CA VAL A 143 -12.13 2.41 6.94
C VAL A 143 -11.64 3.36 5.83
N THR A 144 -11.13 2.81 4.72
CA THR A 144 -10.69 3.61 3.57
C THR A 144 -11.85 4.38 2.95
N VAL A 145 -13.02 3.75 2.81
CA VAL A 145 -14.23 4.42 2.30
C VAL A 145 -14.69 5.50 3.27
N ALA A 146 -14.73 5.21 4.57
CA ALA A 146 -15.12 6.18 5.60
C ALA A 146 -14.18 7.41 5.63
N GLY A 147 -12.86 7.20 5.61
CA GLY A 147 -11.88 8.28 5.48
C GLY A 147 -11.98 9.02 4.15
N GLY A 148 -12.35 8.31 3.09
CA GLY A 148 -12.65 8.89 1.78
C GLY A 148 -13.82 9.88 1.82
N LEU A 149 -14.93 9.47 2.45
CA LEU A 149 -16.12 10.30 2.64
C LEU A 149 -15.81 11.50 3.55
N LEU A 150 -15.07 11.27 4.65
CA LEU A 150 -14.61 12.35 5.52
C LEU A 150 -13.80 13.39 4.73
N GLY A 151 -12.86 12.96 3.88
CA GLY A 151 -12.08 13.86 3.03
C GLY A 151 -12.91 14.56 1.96
N THR A 152 -14.01 13.96 1.51
CA THR A 152 -14.89 14.56 0.49
C THR A 152 -15.79 15.63 1.10
N PHE A 153 -16.42 15.35 2.24
CA PHE A 153 -17.42 16.23 2.85
C PHE A 153 -16.86 17.17 3.92
N ALA A 154 -15.72 16.83 4.52
CA ALA A 154 -15.01 17.63 5.51
C ALA A 154 -13.54 17.79 5.10
N GLY A 155 -13.30 18.31 3.88
CA GLY A 155 -11.97 18.37 3.28
C GLY A 155 -10.91 19.15 4.05
N HIS A 156 -11.32 20.13 4.87
CA HIS A 156 -10.43 20.91 5.74
C HIS A 156 -10.27 20.30 7.14
N PHE A 157 -10.90 19.16 7.41
CA PHE A 157 -10.77 18.49 8.70
C PHE A 157 -9.34 17.99 8.90
N GLY A 158 -8.74 18.44 9.99
CA GLY A 158 -7.45 18.01 10.51
C GLY A 158 -7.34 18.43 11.96
N PHE A 159 -6.47 17.78 12.71
CA PHE A 159 -6.30 18.10 14.13
C PHE A 159 -4.89 17.77 14.58
N THR A 160 -4.41 18.44 15.62
CA THR A 160 -3.12 18.13 16.23
C THR A 160 -3.25 16.83 17.03
N SER A 161 -2.51 15.79 16.64
CA SER A 161 -2.59 14.49 17.31
C SER A 161 -1.86 14.48 18.66
N PRO A 162 -2.14 13.50 19.53
CA PRO A 162 -1.35 13.28 20.75
C PRO A 162 0.15 13.15 20.49
N VAL A 163 0.57 12.41 19.45
CA VAL A 163 2.00 12.32 19.11
C VAL A 163 2.57 13.68 18.69
N GLU A 164 1.83 14.47 17.91
CA GLU A 164 2.26 15.82 17.51
C GLU A 164 2.38 16.78 18.70
N LEU A 165 1.51 16.65 19.71
CA LEU A 165 1.56 17.44 20.95
C LEU A 165 2.78 17.12 21.80
N LEU A 166 3.26 15.87 21.78
CA LEU A 166 4.45 15.44 22.52
C LEU A 166 5.77 15.92 21.89
N LEU A 167 5.73 16.36 20.63
CA LEU A 167 6.92 16.81 19.92
C LEU A 167 7.25 18.29 20.21
N PRO A 168 8.53 18.65 20.41
CA PRO A 168 8.95 20.05 20.53
C PRO A 168 8.53 20.88 19.32
N GLN A 169 8.24 22.17 19.52
CA GLN A 169 7.75 23.06 18.46
C GLN A 169 8.67 23.08 17.22
N GLY A 170 10.00 23.14 17.41
CA GLY A 170 10.98 23.14 16.31
C GLY A 170 11.12 21.81 15.55
N VAL A 171 10.55 20.72 16.07
CA VAL A 171 10.53 19.40 15.42
C VAL A 171 9.22 19.21 14.66
N ARG A 172 8.08 19.50 15.30
CA ARG A 172 6.75 19.32 14.69
C ARG A 172 6.46 20.32 13.55
N SER A 173 7.15 21.45 13.49
CA SER A 173 7.03 22.42 12.39
C SER A 173 7.71 21.95 11.09
N LYS A 174 8.61 20.96 11.16
CA LYS A 174 9.30 20.43 9.97
C LYS A 174 8.30 19.68 9.08
N GLY A 175 8.19 20.08 7.82
CA GLY A 175 7.20 19.56 6.87
C GLY A 175 7.16 18.04 6.78
N PHE A 176 8.32 17.38 6.74
CA PHE A 176 8.41 15.91 6.76
C PHE A 176 7.77 15.32 8.03
N ILE A 177 8.17 15.78 9.22
CA ILE A 177 7.65 15.27 10.49
C ILE A 177 6.16 15.54 10.62
N LYS A 178 5.72 16.78 10.34
CA LYS A 178 4.31 17.16 10.34
C LYS A 178 3.47 16.23 9.46
N SER A 179 3.98 15.85 8.28
CA SER A 179 3.28 14.93 7.38
C SER A 179 3.11 13.51 7.92
N LEU A 180 3.91 13.10 8.91
CA LEU A 180 3.82 11.78 9.54
C LEU A 180 2.86 11.76 10.74
N VAL A 181 2.80 12.86 11.49
CA VAL A 181 2.11 12.89 12.80
C VAL A 181 0.80 13.67 12.80
N HIS A 182 0.55 14.53 11.81
CA HIS A 182 -0.66 15.35 11.72
C HIS A 182 -1.76 14.64 10.92
N PRO A 183 -2.87 14.19 11.54
CA PRO A 183 -3.97 13.56 10.83
C PRO A 183 -4.82 14.60 10.12
N TYR A 184 -5.11 14.37 8.84
CA TYR A 184 -5.96 15.24 8.04
C TYR A 184 -6.78 14.43 7.03
N ALA A 185 -7.94 14.97 6.64
CA ALA A 185 -8.95 14.28 5.85
C ALA A 185 -8.66 14.29 4.33
N ALA A 186 -8.18 15.41 3.80
CA ALA A 186 -7.97 15.60 2.37
C ALA A 186 -6.74 16.44 2.03
N GLN A 187 -6.16 16.19 0.87
CA GLN A 187 -5.18 17.08 0.26
C GLN A 187 -5.91 18.15 -0.55
N ILE A 188 -5.72 19.42 -0.18
CA ILE A 188 -6.22 20.54 -0.97
C ILE A 188 -5.28 20.78 -2.15
N MET A 189 -5.79 20.66 -3.37
CA MET A 189 -5.01 20.84 -4.60
C MET A 189 -5.85 21.47 -5.72
N ASP A 190 -5.26 22.38 -6.51
CA ASP A 190 -5.84 22.80 -7.79
C ASP A 190 -5.44 21.80 -8.90
N ILE A 191 -6.44 21.10 -9.44
CA ILE A 191 -6.27 20.17 -10.57
C ILE A 191 -7.13 20.54 -11.77
N VAL A 192 -8.25 21.22 -11.53
CA VAL A 192 -9.29 21.51 -12.54
C VAL A 192 -9.69 23.00 -12.59
N GLY A 193 -8.86 23.90 -12.03
CA GLY A 193 -9.06 25.35 -12.10
C GLY A 193 -9.18 26.01 -10.73
N ASP A 194 -9.64 25.26 -9.72
CA ASP A 194 -9.79 25.73 -8.34
C ASP A 194 -9.21 24.70 -7.34
N PRO A 195 -8.70 25.15 -6.18
CA PRO A 195 -8.30 24.25 -5.10
C PRO A 195 -9.49 23.44 -4.57
N GLN A 196 -9.42 22.12 -4.69
CA GLN A 196 -10.48 21.21 -4.24
C GLN A 196 -9.93 20.17 -3.27
N PRO A 197 -10.72 19.73 -2.28
CA PRO A 197 -10.33 18.69 -1.36
C PRO A 197 -10.31 17.34 -2.07
N ARG A 198 -9.17 16.64 -1.96
CA ARG A 198 -8.99 15.29 -2.49
C ARG A 198 -8.81 14.31 -1.35
N PRO A 199 -9.65 13.27 -1.21
CA PRO A 199 -9.61 12.40 -0.04
C PRO A 199 -8.24 11.78 0.20
N ALA A 200 -7.80 11.74 1.46
CA ALA A 200 -6.47 11.26 1.85
C ALA A 200 -6.49 10.40 3.12
N ALA A 201 -7.47 10.60 4.01
CA ALA A 201 -7.57 9.83 5.24
C ALA A 201 -7.95 8.36 5.03
N PRO A 202 -7.44 7.44 5.86
CA PRO A 202 -6.44 7.65 6.92
C PRO A 202 -4.98 7.54 6.43
N TRP A 203 -4.75 7.53 5.11
CA TRP A 203 -3.49 7.10 4.49
C TRP A 203 -2.51 8.25 4.19
N GLY A 204 -2.89 9.49 4.53
CA GLY A 204 -2.02 10.66 4.52
C GLY A 204 -1.71 11.25 3.15
N TYR A 205 -2.19 10.66 2.05
CA TYR A 205 -2.10 11.23 0.68
C TYR A 205 -3.22 10.65 -0.19
N THR A 206 -3.75 11.42 -1.15
CA THR A 206 -4.78 10.95 -2.09
C THR A 206 -4.30 9.81 -2.97
N ASN A 207 -3.03 9.86 -3.36
CA ASN A 207 -2.41 8.80 -4.15
C ASN A 207 -2.32 7.49 -3.35
N THR A 208 -1.88 7.57 -2.09
CA THR A 208 -1.82 6.43 -1.17
C THR A 208 -3.21 5.89 -0.86
N TRP A 209 -4.19 6.79 -0.67
CA TRP A 209 -5.59 6.42 -0.48
C TRP A 209 -6.15 5.64 -1.67
N GLY A 210 -5.95 6.14 -2.89
CA GLY A 210 -6.37 5.43 -4.09
C GLY A 210 -5.69 4.08 -4.27
N ASN A 211 -4.39 3.97 -3.95
CA ASN A 211 -3.67 2.71 -4.03
C ASN A 211 -4.23 1.68 -3.02
N ASN A 212 -4.40 2.07 -1.76
CA ASN A 212 -4.98 1.21 -0.73
C ASN A 212 -6.42 0.82 -1.04
N PHE A 213 -7.22 1.72 -1.62
CA PHE A 213 -8.57 1.42 -2.08
C PHE A 213 -8.56 0.23 -3.07
N CYS A 214 -7.72 0.29 -4.11
CA CYS A 214 -7.55 -0.79 -5.08
C CYS A 214 -7.07 -2.09 -4.43
N LEU A 215 -6.11 -2.01 -3.52
CA LEU A 215 -5.56 -3.19 -2.83
C LEU A 215 -6.56 -3.86 -1.89
N LEU A 216 -7.46 -3.08 -1.27
CA LEU A 216 -8.36 -3.56 -0.22
C LEU A 216 -9.74 -4.01 -0.75
N VAL A 217 -10.22 -3.42 -1.86
CA VAL A 217 -11.56 -3.74 -2.42
C VAL A 217 -11.71 -5.23 -2.79
N VAL A 218 -10.62 -5.87 -3.25
CA VAL A 218 -10.64 -7.31 -3.59
C VAL A 218 -10.87 -8.19 -2.36
N TRP A 219 -10.33 -7.80 -1.20
CA TRP A 219 -10.52 -8.52 0.06
C TRP A 219 -11.93 -8.32 0.61
N PHE A 220 -12.47 -7.10 0.47
CA PHE A 220 -13.86 -6.82 0.77
C PHE A 220 -14.81 -7.70 -0.05
N ALA A 221 -14.59 -7.79 -1.37
CA ALA A 221 -15.38 -8.65 -2.24
C ALA A 221 -15.31 -10.14 -1.83
N VAL A 222 -14.12 -10.64 -1.47
CA VAL A 222 -13.96 -12.03 -0.97
C VAL A 222 -14.69 -12.24 0.35
N ALA A 223 -14.59 -11.31 1.31
CA ALA A 223 -15.26 -11.40 2.60
C ALA A 223 -16.80 -11.41 2.46
N VAL A 224 -17.34 -10.53 1.61
CA VAL A 224 -18.79 -10.45 1.35
C VAL A 224 -19.29 -11.70 0.64
N ARG A 225 -18.53 -12.22 -0.35
CA ARG A 225 -18.86 -13.47 -1.04
C ARG A 225 -18.93 -14.66 -0.09
N ALA A 226 -18.05 -14.72 0.90
CA ALA A 226 -18.03 -15.79 1.90
C ALA A 226 -19.19 -15.71 2.91
N THR A 227 -19.98 -14.64 2.92
CA THR A 227 -21.09 -14.44 3.86
C THR A 227 -22.40 -14.92 3.27
N LEU A 228 -23.22 -15.63 4.06
CA LEU A 228 -24.55 -16.12 3.64
C LEU A 228 -25.67 -15.10 3.88
N THR A 229 -25.48 -14.15 4.80
CA THR A 229 -26.49 -13.17 5.23
C THR A 229 -26.83 -12.16 4.15
N ARG A 230 -28.08 -12.17 3.65
CA ARG A 230 -28.58 -11.22 2.62
C ARG A 230 -28.42 -9.76 3.05
N ARG A 231 -28.69 -9.43 4.31
CA ARG A 231 -28.53 -8.07 4.86
C ARG A 231 -27.10 -7.54 4.72
N VAL A 232 -26.10 -8.38 4.99
CA VAL A 232 -24.69 -8.00 4.83
C VAL A 232 -24.35 -7.75 3.37
N LYS A 233 -24.89 -8.55 2.44
CA LYS A 233 -24.68 -8.32 1.00
C LYS A 233 -25.30 -7.01 0.52
N VAL A 234 -26.51 -6.69 0.99
CA VAL A 234 -27.18 -5.40 0.69
C VAL A 234 -26.37 -4.23 1.26
N ALA A 235 -25.96 -4.31 2.52
CA ALA A 235 -25.13 -3.27 3.14
C ALA A 235 -23.78 -3.09 2.40
N ALA A 236 -23.16 -4.20 1.98
CA ALA A 236 -21.93 -4.16 1.21
C ALA A 236 -22.10 -3.52 -0.17
N PHE A 237 -23.22 -3.80 -0.85
CA PHE A 237 -23.57 -3.15 -2.10
C PHE A 237 -23.78 -1.64 -1.90
N ALA A 238 -24.55 -1.25 -0.87
CA ALA A 238 -24.74 0.16 -0.52
C ALA A 238 -23.40 0.87 -0.24
N LEU A 239 -22.48 0.22 0.49
CA LEU A 239 -21.14 0.75 0.75
C LEU A 239 -20.36 0.98 -0.55
N LEU A 240 -20.41 0.05 -1.52
CA LEU A 240 -19.74 0.21 -2.81
C LEU A 240 -20.34 1.37 -3.64
N VAL A 241 -21.66 1.54 -3.61
CA VAL A 241 -22.33 2.68 -4.26
C VAL A 241 -21.87 3.98 -3.62
N VAL A 242 -21.89 4.07 -2.29
CA VAL A 242 -21.42 5.26 -1.56
C VAL A 242 -19.92 5.50 -1.79
N ALA A 243 -19.10 4.46 -1.90
CA ALA A 243 -17.68 4.56 -2.18
C ALA A 243 -17.37 5.17 -3.55
N ALA A 244 -18.30 5.16 -4.51
CA ALA A 244 -18.11 5.81 -5.80
C ALA A 244 -17.92 7.33 -5.66
N VAL A 245 -18.53 7.96 -4.65
CA VAL A 245 -18.44 9.40 -4.39
C VAL A 245 -16.98 9.85 -4.17
N PRO A 246 -16.25 9.37 -3.13
CA PRO A 246 -14.86 9.76 -2.94
C PRO A 246 -13.95 9.27 -4.08
N VAL A 247 -14.28 8.17 -4.77
CA VAL A 247 -13.51 7.70 -5.94
C VAL A 247 -13.54 8.72 -7.06
N VAL A 248 -14.70 9.30 -7.38
CA VAL A 248 -14.83 10.34 -8.41
C VAL A 248 -14.23 11.67 -7.93
N HIS A 249 -14.60 12.14 -6.73
CA HIS A 249 -14.14 13.42 -6.19
C HIS A 249 -12.62 13.45 -5.93
N SER A 250 -11.96 12.30 -5.78
CA SER A 250 -10.50 12.24 -5.67
C SER A 250 -9.75 12.73 -6.93
N LEU A 251 -10.44 12.80 -8.08
CA LEU A 251 -9.87 13.14 -9.40
C LEU A 251 -8.64 12.30 -9.76
N ASN A 252 -8.58 11.10 -9.19
CA ASN A 252 -7.38 10.28 -9.19
C ASN A 252 -7.42 9.25 -10.33
N ARG A 253 -6.91 9.64 -11.50
CA ARG A 253 -6.86 8.77 -12.69
C ARG A 253 -6.12 7.45 -12.45
N GLY A 254 -5.09 7.45 -11.61
CA GLY A 254 -4.35 6.23 -11.28
C GLY A 254 -5.21 5.22 -10.50
N LEU A 255 -6.14 5.68 -9.67
CA LEU A 255 -7.12 4.85 -8.99
C LEU A 255 -8.11 4.25 -10.00
N TRP A 256 -8.63 5.06 -10.92
CA TRP A 256 -9.59 4.60 -11.93
C TRP A 256 -8.99 3.53 -12.84
N ILE A 257 -7.75 3.75 -13.33
CA ILE A 257 -7.00 2.76 -14.12
C ILE A 257 -6.76 1.50 -13.29
N GLY A 258 -6.32 1.65 -12.03
CA GLY A 258 -6.09 0.53 -11.12
C GLY A 258 -7.34 -0.33 -10.92
N LEU A 259 -8.49 0.29 -10.65
CA LEU A 259 -9.78 -0.41 -10.52
C LEU A 259 -10.17 -1.12 -11.81
N GLY A 260 -10.02 -0.46 -12.97
CA GLY A 260 -10.28 -1.06 -14.28
C GLY A 260 -9.45 -2.31 -14.52
N VAL A 261 -8.14 -2.24 -14.26
CA VAL A 261 -7.24 -3.41 -14.38
C VAL A 261 -7.60 -4.50 -13.38
N THR A 262 -7.87 -4.17 -12.12
CA THR A 262 -8.27 -5.16 -11.10
C THR A 262 -9.54 -5.89 -11.51
N VAL A 263 -10.56 -5.17 -11.99
CA VAL A 263 -11.81 -5.75 -12.50
C VAL A 263 -11.51 -6.65 -13.69
N ALA A 264 -10.80 -6.16 -14.71
CA ALA A 264 -10.46 -6.93 -15.91
C ALA A 264 -9.69 -8.23 -15.57
N TYR A 265 -8.70 -8.13 -14.67
CA TYR A 265 -7.92 -9.28 -14.22
C TYR A 265 -8.81 -10.32 -13.53
N VAL A 266 -9.63 -9.91 -12.56
CA VAL A 266 -10.56 -10.82 -11.86
C VAL A 266 -11.56 -11.45 -12.84
N ALA A 267 -12.07 -10.66 -13.78
CA ALA A 267 -13.00 -11.09 -14.80
C ALA A 267 -12.39 -12.22 -15.65
N VAL A 268 -11.21 -11.98 -16.23
CA VAL A 268 -10.46 -12.97 -17.03
C VAL A 268 -10.17 -14.24 -16.23
N ARG A 269 -9.73 -14.12 -14.97
CA ARG A 269 -9.44 -15.27 -14.10
C ARG A 269 -10.70 -16.10 -13.78
N GLN A 270 -11.84 -15.44 -13.60
CA GLN A 270 -13.12 -16.11 -13.37
C GLN A 270 -13.63 -16.80 -14.63
N ALA A 271 -13.44 -16.19 -15.81
CA ALA A 271 -13.75 -16.80 -17.10
C ALA A 271 -12.94 -18.08 -17.36
N GLN A 272 -11.63 -18.01 -17.11
CA GLN A 272 -10.72 -19.16 -17.17
C GLN A 272 -11.08 -20.27 -16.16
N SER A 273 -11.90 -19.95 -15.17
CA SER A 273 -12.45 -20.88 -14.18
C SER A 273 -13.87 -21.35 -14.53
N GLY A 274 -14.34 -21.13 -15.76
CA GLY A 274 -15.66 -21.55 -16.26
C GLY A 274 -16.83 -20.65 -15.86
N ARG A 275 -16.57 -19.48 -15.26
CA ARG A 275 -17.61 -18.58 -14.74
C ARG A 275 -17.89 -17.39 -15.65
N LEU A 276 -18.27 -17.67 -16.90
CA LEU A 276 -18.60 -16.64 -17.91
C LEU A 276 -19.66 -15.64 -17.43
N GLY A 277 -20.65 -16.08 -16.63
CA GLY A 277 -21.66 -15.18 -16.05
C GLY A 277 -21.07 -14.05 -15.20
N MET A 278 -19.89 -14.24 -14.58
CA MET A 278 -19.21 -13.17 -13.83
C MET A 278 -18.56 -12.12 -14.74
N LEU A 279 -18.13 -12.51 -15.96
CA LEU A 279 -17.69 -11.55 -16.97
C LEU A 279 -18.86 -10.66 -17.39
N LEU A 280 -19.99 -11.28 -17.72
CA LEU A 280 -21.20 -10.58 -18.15
C LEU A 280 -21.73 -9.65 -17.05
N ALA A 281 -21.75 -10.11 -15.79
CA ALA A 281 -22.11 -9.28 -14.65
C ALA A 281 -21.15 -8.09 -14.47
N GLY A 282 -19.84 -8.30 -14.67
CA GLY A 282 -18.85 -7.22 -14.65
C GLY A 282 -19.06 -6.20 -15.77
N ALA A 283 -19.31 -6.67 -16.99
CA ALA A 283 -19.62 -5.82 -18.14
C ALA A 283 -20.90 -5.01 -17.93
N ALA A 284 -21.96 -5.65 -17.40
CA ALA A 284 -23.21 -4.98 -17.06
C ALA A 284 -23.01 -3.93 -15.96
N ALA A 285 -22.21 -4.22 -14.93
CA ALA A 285 -21.89 -3.25 -13.89
C ALA A 285 -21.08 -2.06 -14.42
N ALA A 286 -20.15 -2.29 -15.36
CA ALA A 286 -19.39 -1.23 -16.02
C ALA A 286 -20.30 -0.35 -16.90
N ALA A 287 -21.20 -0.96 -17.67
CA ALA A 287 -22.18 -0.25 -18.48
C ALA A 287 -23.14 0.59 -17.60
N ALA A 288 -23.60 0.02 -16.49
CA ALA A 288 -24.44 0.74 -15.52
C ALA A 288 -23.70 1.92 -14.89
N LEU A 289 -22.44 1.74 -14.49
CA LEU A 289 -21.60 2.84 -13.98
C LEU A 289 -21.41 3.93 -15.03
N ALA A 290 -21.13 3.57 -16.29
CA ALA A 290 -21.00 4.52 -17.38
C ALA A 290 -22.30 5.31 -17.61
N GLY A 291 -23.46 4.62 -17.59
CA GLY A 291 -24.77 5.24 -17.69
C GLY A 291 -25.05 6.22 -16.54
N VAL A 292 -24.74 5.83 -15.30
CA VAL A 292 -24.86 6.72 -14.12
C VAL A 292 -23.96 7.94 -14.23
N LEU A 293 -22.71 7.77 -14.65
CA LEU A 293 -21.79 8.90 -14.85
C LEU A 293 -22.30 9.84 -15.95
N ALA A 294 -22.86 9.31 -17.04
CA ALA A 294 -23.38 10.14 -18.14
C ALA A 294 -24.55 11.05 -17.75
N VAL A 295 -25.30 10.73 -16.68
CA VAL A 295 -26.51 11.46 -16.27
C VAL A 295 -26.40 12.14 -14.90
N THR A 296 -25.21 12.13 -14.28
CA THR A 296 -24.99 12.73 -12.96
C THR A 296 -23.90 13.80 -13.00
N PRO A 297 -23.89 14.77 -12.07
CA PRO A 297 -22.82 15.76 -11.95
C PRO A 297 -21.42 15.15 -11.76
N LEU A 298 -21.34 13.89 -11.33
CA LEU A 298 -20.09 13.14 -11.26
C LEU A 298 -19.47 12.93 -12.65
N GLY A 299 -20.28 12.84 -13.71
CA GLY A 299 -19.83 12.80 -15.10
C GLY A 299 -19.09 14.06 -15.51
N ASP A 300 -19.61 15.24 -15.15
CA ASP A 300 -18.97 16.52 -15.45
C ASP A 300 -17.60 16.64 -14.77
N VAL A 301 -17.49 16.14 -13.54
CA VAL A 301 -16.22 16.09 -12.79
C VAL A 301 -15.20 15.18 -13.51
N VAL A 302 -15.65 14.04 -14.04
CA VAL A 302 -14.81 13.15 -14.85
C VAL A 302 -14.39 13.82 -16.16
N GLY A 303 -15.33 14.43 -16.90
CA GLY A 303 -15.08 15.15 -18.15
C GLY A 303 -14.04 16.25 -17.98
N LYS A 304 -14.26 17.15 -17.01
CA LYS A 304 -13.30 18.22 -16.65
C LYS A 304 -11.92 17.67 -16.33
N ARG A 305 -11.83 16.49 -15.70
CA ARG A 305 -10.54 15.88 -15.36
C ARG A 305 -9.82 15.28 -16.56
N LEU A 306 -10.57 14.75 -17.53
CA LEU A 306 -10.01 14.23 -18.78
C LEU A 306 -9.46 15.37 -19.66
N GLU A 307 -10.17 16.50 -19.70
CA GLU A 307 -9.77 17.71 -20.43
C GLU A 307 -8.57 18.43 -19.78
N ASN A 308 -8.45 18.37 -18.44
CA ASN A 308 -7.37 19.04 -17.70
C ASN A 308 -6.15 18.15 -17.44
N GLY A 309 -5.19 18.21 -18.37
CA GLY A 309 -3.93 17.47 -18.33
C GLY A 309 -2.81 18.04 -17.44
N LYS A 310 -3.05 19.07 -16.60
CA LYS A 310 -2.01 19.83 -15.85
C LYS A 310 -0.93 18.95 -15.16
N SER A 311 -1.31 17.78 -14.63
CA SER A 311 -0.38 16.84 -13.96
C SER A 311 0.53 16.02 -14.90
N ASN A 312 0.21 15.89 -16.20
CA ASN A 312 0.95 15.04 -17.14
C ASN A 312 2.38 15.53 -17.34
N GLY A 313 2.53 16.84 -17.52
CA GLY A 313 3.82 17.42 -17.83
C GLY A 313 4.83 17.33 -16.69
N VAL A 314 4.41 17.56 -15.45
CA VAL A 314 5.28 17.37 -14.27
C VAL A 314 5.65 15.90 -14.09
N ARG A 315 4.71 14.98 -14.34
CA ARG A 315 4.98 13.54 -14.25
C ARG A 315 5.97 13.07 -15.32
N LEU A 316 5.80 13.51 -16.57
CA LEU A 316 6.72 13.19 -17.66
C LEU A 316 8.12 13.75 -17.37
N TYR A 317 8.21 15.01 -16.95
CA TYR A 317 9.48 15.63 -16.54
C TYR A 317 10.19 14.84 -15.43
N LEU A 318 9.47 14.43 -14.39
CA LEU A 318 10.04 13.62 -13.31
C LEU A 318 10.46 12.22 -13.77
N THR A 319 9.72 11.61 -14.70
CA THR A 319 10.07 10.32 -15.30
C THR A 319 11.34 10.43 -16.15
N GLU A 320 11.47 11.47 -16.96
CA GLU A 320 12.69 11.76 -17.74
C GLU A 320 13.90 11.91 -16.81
N ARG A 321 13.78 12.74 -15.76
CA ARG A 321 14.86 12.92 -14.77
C ARG A 321 15.21 11.64 -14.02
N ALA A 322 14.23 10.80 -13.71
CA ALA A 322 14.49 9.51 -13.10
C ALA A 322 15.26 8.57 -14.03
N LEU A 323 14.95 8.59 -15.34
CA LEU A 323 15.66 7.79 -16.35
C LEU A 323 17.05 8.34 -16.64
N ASP A 324 17.23 9.65 -16.68
CA ASP A 324 18.55 10.28 -16.84
C ASP A 324 19.46 9.91 -15.66
N GLY A 325 18.97 10.04 -14.42
CA GLY A 325 19.70 9.58 -13.25
C GLY A 325 20.02 8.07 -13.31
N PHE A 326 19.06 7.25 -13.73
CA PHE A 326 19.31 5.82 -13.91
C PHE A 326 20.43 5.55 -14.92
N ARG A 327 20.55 6.31 -16.02
CA ARG A 327 21.64 6.16 -16.99
C ARG A 327 23.01 6.51 -16.40
N GLN A 328 23.06 7.44 -15.44
CA GLN A 328 24.30 7.83 -14.77
C GLN A 328 24.76 6.81 -13.71
N SER A 329 23.83 6.12 -13.04
CA SER A 329 24.12 5.05 -12.07
C SER A 329 23.20 3.84 -12.27
N PRO A 330 23.42 3.03 -13.34
CA PRO A 330 22.45 2.01 -13.75
C PRO A 330 22.39 0.80 -12.84
N LEU A 331 23.46 0.47 -12.12
CA LEU A 331 23.49 -0.74 -11.28
C LEU A 331 22.94 -0.48 -9.88
N VAL A 332 23.43 0.57 -9.21
CA VAL A 332 23.17 0.83 -7.78
C VAL A 332 22.25 2.03 -7.53
N GLY A 333 22.09 2.94 -8.50
CA GLY A 333 21.34 4.18 -8.32
C GLY A 333 22.02 5.17 -7.36
N PHE A 334 21.21 6.03 -6.73
CA PHE A 334 21.67 7.12 -5.86
C PHE A 334 21.28 6.97 -4.37
N GLY A 335 20.86 5.77 -3.97
CA GLY A 335 20.48 5.40 -2.60
C GLY A 335 19.16 5.99 -2.09
N SER A 336 18.73 7.11 -2.64
CA SER A 336 17.51 7.83 -2.28
C SER A 336 17.01 8.70 -3.43
N THR A 337 15.90 9.39 -3.20
CA THR A 337 15.37 10.39 -4.13
C THR A 337 16.22 11.66 -4.12
N ARG A 338 16.07 12.52 -5.13
CA ARG A 338 16.69 13.86 -5.20
C ARG A 338 15.63 14.90 -5.53
N ASN A 339 15.90 16.16 -5.24
CA ASN A 339 15.06 17.28 -5.66
C ASN A 339 15.67 17.93 -6.90
N THR A 340 14.87 18.20 -7.93
CA THR A 340 15.34 18.86 -9.16
C THR A 340 15.85 20.27 -8.89
N LEU A 341 16.86 20.72 -9.66
CA LEU A 341 17.24 22.14 -9.74
C LEU A 341 16.12 22.90 -10.43
N GLY A 342 15.35 23.61 -9.62
CA GLY A 342 14.14 24.30 -10.02
C GLY A 342 13.07 23.41 -10.65
N GLY A 343 12.15 24.04 -11.34
CA GLY A 343 10.93 23.42 -11.87
C GLY A 343 10.96 23.14 -13.36
N ARG A 344 9.86 22.52 -13.83
CA ARG A 344 9.70 22.14 -15.25
C ARG A 344 9.91 23.31 -16.22
N GLN A 345 9.53 24.53 -15.82
CA GLN A 345 9.54 25.71 -16.68
C GLN A 345 10.74 26.64 -16.44
N SER A 346 11.42 26.52 -15.30
CA SER A 346 12.55 27.39 -14.96
C SER A 346 13.42 26.77 -13.87
N ILE A 347 14.74 26.81 -14.11
CA ILE A 347 15.76 26.43 -13.12
C ILE A 347 15.99 27.51 -12.05
N ALA A 348 15.45 28.72 -12.25
CA ALA A 348 15.62 29.87 -11.35
C ALA A 348 14.59 29.92 -10.21
N VAL A 349 13.58 29.05 -10.23
CA VAL A 349 12.54 28.98 -9.19
C VAL A 349 12.81 27.76 -8.33
N GLY A 350 12.97 27.92 -7.02
CA GLY A 350 13.19 26.83 -6.07
C GLY A 350 12.43 27.01 -4.76
N GLU A 351 12.57 26.04 -3.85
CA GLU A 351 11.95 26.12 -2.52
C GLU A 351 12.47 27.35 -1.77
N SER A 352 11.57 28.12 -1.18
CA SER A 352 11.89 29.33 -0.41
C SER A 352 10.99 29.43 0.82
N ALA A 353 11.33 30.31 1.76
CA ALA A 353 10.48 30.59 2.91
C ALA A 353 9.07 31.09 2.51
N ALA A 354 8.95 31.76 1.35
CA ALA A 354 7.68 32.23 0.81
C ALA A 354 6.91 31.13 0.04
N CYS A 355 7.60 30.09 -0.45
CA CYS A 355 6.98 28.96 -1.11
C CYS A 355 7.84 27.69 -0.97
N GLU A 356 7.61 26.93 0.09
CA GLU A 356 8.35 25.70 0.41
C GLU A 356 8.15 24.56 -0.61
N ARG A 357 7.24 24.71 -1.57
CA ARG A 357 6.93 23.71 -2.61
C ARG A 357 7.09 24.25 -4.03
N CYS A 358 7.64 25.44 -4.20
CA CYS A 358 7.86 26.02 -5.52
C CYS A 358 9.13 25.48 -6.15
N GLY A 359 9.09 25.29 -7.46
CA GLY A 359 10.26 24.92 -8.24
C GLY A 359 10.63 23.46 -8.14
N ASN A 360 11.10 23.00 -6.98
CA ASN A 360 11.75 21.71 -6.88
C ASN A 360 10.74 20.56 -6.87
N PHE A 361 11.02 19.51 -7.62
CA PHE A 361 10.24 18.27 -7.61
C PHE A 361 11.11 17.09 -7.19
N THR A 362 10.51 16.13 -6.48
CA THR A 362 11.22 14.93 -6.04
C THR A 362 11.32 13.89 -7.16
N VAL A 363 12.53 13.71 -7.69
CA VAL A 363 12.87 12.64 -8.64
C VAL A 363 12.65 11.28 -7.98
N GLY A 364 11.87 10.42 -8.64
CA GLY A 364 11.42 9.13 -8.09
C GLY A 364 10.22 9.23 -7.13
N GLY A 365 9.66 10.43 -6.89
CA GLY A 365 8.47 10.63 -6.05
C GLY A 365 7.14 10.46 -6.78
N ASN A 366 7.16 10.15 -8.08
CA ASN A 366 5.99 10.05 -8.94
C ASN A 366 5.61 8.59 -9.29
N GLY A 367 6.22 7.60 -8.65
CA GLY A 367 5.96 6.18 -8.93
C GLY A 367 7.05 5.26 -8.38
N GLN A 368 6.65 4.09 -7.87
CA GLN A 368 7.56 3.09 -7.33
C GLN A 368 8.58 2.59 -8.37
N LEU A 369 8.22 2.42 -9.64
CA LEU A 369 9.16 1.99 -10.68
C LEU A 369 10.30 3.01 -10.84
N TRP A 370 9.93 4.28 -10.95
CA TRP A 370 10.87 5.39 -11.11
C TRP A 370 11.76 5.53 -9.88
N GLN A 371 11.20 5.33 -8.68
CA GLN A 371 11.99 5.30 -7.45
C GLN A 371 13.00 4.15 -7.45
N LEU A 372 12.59 2.95 -7.85
CA LEU A 372 13.47 1.78 -7.87
C LEU A 372 14.65 1.99 -8.81
N LEU A 373 14.39 2.42 -10.05
CA LEU A 373 15.43 2.68 -11.04
C LEU A 373 16.38 3.79 -10.57
N PHE A 374 15.84 4.93 -10.13
CA PHE A 374 16.66 6.07 -9.75
C PHE A 374 17.44 5.84 -8.43
N ALA A 375 16.77 5.34 -7.39
CA ALA A 375 17.36 5.23 -6.06
C ALA A 375 18.16 3.93 -5.85
N HIS A 376 17.81 2.84 -6.55
CA HIS A 376 18.37 1.51 -6.28
C HIS A 376 18.89 0.78 -7.53
N GLY A 377 18.88 1.47 -8.68
CA GLY A 377 19.36 0.94 -9.95
C GLY A 377 18.63 -0.32 -10.42
N ALA A 378 19.23 -0.99 -11.40
CA ALA A 378 18.70 -2.21 -11.99
C ALA A 378 18.68 -3.36 -10.97
N VAL A 379 19.67 -3.43 -10.08
CA VAL A 379 19.76 -4.49 -9.06
C VAL A 379 18.57 -4.41 -8.11
N GLY A 380 18.28 -3.22 -7.57
CA GLY A 380 17.13 -3.02 -6.71
C GLY A 380 15.80 -3.21 -7.44
N ALA A 381 15.69 -2.71 -8.67
CA ALA A 381 14.48 -2.87 -9.48
C ALA A 381 14.18 -4.35 -9.79
N VAL A 382 15.19 -5.12 -10.21
CA VAL A 382 15.06 -6.56 -10.47
C VAL A 382 14.72 -7.33 -9.20
N GLY A 383 15.37 -7.03 -8.07
CA GLY A 383 15.04 -7.67 -6.80
C GLY A 383 13.59 -7.43 -6.37
N TYR A 384 13.15 -6.16 -6.38
CA TYR A 384 11.81 -5.77 -5.95
C TYR A 384 10.73 -6.33 -6.88
N LEU A 385 10.84 -6.07 -8.18
CA LEU A 385 9.86 -6.50 -9.17
C LEU A 385 9.90 -8.03 -9.36
N GLY A 386 11.08 -8.62 -9.32
CA GLY A 386 11.28 -10.06 -9.39
C GLY A 386 10.60 -10.78 -8.24
N PHE A 387 10.66 -10.26 -7.01
CA PHE A 387 9.99 -10.88 -5.85
C PHE A 387 8.47 -11.01 -6.07
N PHE A 388 7.81 -9.92 -6.46
CA PHE A 388 6.37 -9.93 -6.72
C PHE A 388 5.99 -10.69 -8.00
N GLY A 389 6.81 -10.57 -9.05
CA GLY A 389 6.63 -11.29 -10.31
C GLY A 389 6.75 -12.81 -10.14
N TYR A 390 7.73 -13.24 -9.34
CA TYR A 390 7.87 -14.64 -8.94
C TYR A 390 6.65 -15.12 -8.16
N GLY A 391 6.12 -14.32 -7.24
CA GLY A 391 4.87 -14.64 -6.53
C GLY A 391 3.69 -14.84 -7.49
N LEU A 392 3.46 -13.92 -8.41
CA LEU A 392 2.41 -14.06 -9.44
C LEU A 392 2.58 -15.36 -10.23
N TRP A 393 3.79 -15.66 -10.71
CA TRP A 393 4.06 -16.87 -11.45
C TRP A 393 3.87 -18.14 -10.60
N ARG A 394 4.39 -18.15 -9.37
CA ARG A 394 4.35 -19.30 -8.45
C ARG A 394 2.93 -19.65 -8.03
N PHE A 395 2.06 -18.66 -7.88
CA PHE A 395 0.67 -18.85 -7.45
C PHE A 395 -0.34 -18.80 -8.61
N ARG A 396 0.08 -18.62 -9.87
CA ARG A 396 -0.80 -18.46 -11.05
C ARG A 396 -1.87 -19.53 -11.24
N ARG A 397 -1.69 -20.73 -10.67
CA ARG A 397 -2.66 -21.84 -10.75
C ARG A 397 -3.72 -21.81 -9.64
N ASP A 398 -3.57 -20.96 -8.63
CA ASP A 398 -4.56 -20.81 -7.56
C ASP A 398 -5.81 -20.06 -8.07
N ARG A 399 -6.92 -20.80 -8.16
CA ARG A 399 -8.24 -20.32 -8.61
C ARG A 399 -9.22 -20.11 -7.45
N THR A 400 -8.76 -20.23 -6.20
CA THR A 400 -9.60 -19.91 -5.05
C THR A 400 -9.92 -18.41 -5.02
N PRO A 401 -11.00 -17.97 -4.34
CA PRO A 401 -11.30 -16.55 -4.20
C PRO A 401 -10.13 -15.75 -3.58
N ILE A 402 -9.43 -16.33 -2.60
CA ILE A 402 -8.24 -15.74 -1.99
C ILE A 402 -7.08 -15.68 -3.00
N GLY A 403 -6.86 -16.76 -3.75
CA GLY A 403 -5.86 -16.84 -4.82
C GLY A 403 -6.00 -15.75 -5.88
N ILE A 404 -7.22 -15.59 -6.39
CA ILE A 404 -7.54 -14.59 -7.42
C ILE A 404 -7.41 -13.17 -6.84
N ALA A 405 -7.95 -12.91 -5.64
CA ALA A 405 -7.84 -11.60 -5.01
C ALA A 405 -6.40 -11.20 -4.68
N GLY A 406 -5.60 -12.13 -4.14
CA GLY A 406 -4.19 -11.91 -3.83
C GLY A 406 -3.36 -11.60 -5.08
N GLN A 407 -3.58 -12.33 -6.17
CA GLN A 407 -2.93 -12.03 -7.45
C GLN A 407 -3.42 -10.69 -8.03
N ALA A 408 -4.72 -10.39 -7.93
CA ALA A 408 -5.27 -9.11 -8.39
C ALA A 408 -4.65 -7.92 -7.64
N ALA A 409 -4.41 -8.04 -6.34
CA ALA A 409 -3.74 -7.01 -5.54
C ALA A 409 -2.27 -6.81 -5.98
N ILE A 410 -1.53 -7.90 -6.24
CA ILE A 410 -0.15 -7.81 -6.72
C ILE A 410 -0.09 -7.25 -8.15
N VAL A 411 -0.97 -7.68 -9.05
CA VAL A 411 -1.09 -7.08 -10.41
C VAL A 411 -1.44 -5.60 -10.33
N GLY A 412 -2.37 -5.22 -9.44
CA GLY A 412 -2.69 -3.83 -9.17
C GLY A 412 -1.48 -3.01 -8.73
N THR A 413 -0.54 -3.61 -7.98
CA THR A 413 0.72 -2.97 -7.57
C THR A 413 1.66 -2.72 -8.75
N PHE A 414 1.77 -3.67 -9.69
CA PHE A 414 2.55 -3.48 -10.93
C PHE A 414 1.97 -2.39 -11.83
N VAL A 415 0.67 -2.14 -11.76
CA VAL A 415 0.04 -1.06 -12.50
C VAL A 415 0.20 0.26 -11.74
N ALA A 416 -0.03 0.26 -10.43
CA ALA A 416 0.16 1.42 -9.56
C ALA A 416 1.58 2.00 -9.56
N MET A 417 2.62 1.16 -9.74
CA MET A 417 4.02 1.58 -9.63
C MET A 417 4.44 2.68 -10.61
N PHE A 418 3.70 2.89 -11.69
CA PHE A 418 3.99 3.95 -12.67
C PHE A 418 3.58 5.34 -12.18
N TRP A 419 2.73 5.44 -11.15
CA TRP A 419 2.21 6.71 -10.66
C TRP A 419 2.17 6.88 -9.14
N TYR A 420 2.29 5.78 -8.37
CA TYR A 420 2.33 5.76 -6.91
C TYR A 420 3.59 5.07 -6.37
N ASN A 421 4.18 5.64 -5.33
CA ASN A 421 5.14 4.96 -4.47
C ASN A 421 4.38 3.98 -3.56
N SER A 422 5.01 2.85 -3.22
CA SER A 422 4.34 1.78 -2.46
C SER A 422 4.57 1.84 -0.95
N LEU A 423 5.65 2.48 -0.50
CA LEU A 423 5.98 2.59 0.91
C LEU A 423 5.11 3.68 1.58
N VAL A 424 4.42 3.45 2.71
CA VAL A 424 4.44 2.25 3.58
C VAL A 424 3.24 1.34 3.33
N THR A 425 2.01 1.88 3.43
CA THR A 425 0.80 1.05 3.55
C THR A 425 0.46 0.23 2.31
N PRO A 426 0.62 0.72 1.06
CA PRO A 426 0.40 -0.15 -0.11
C PRO A 426 1.31 -1.38 -0.13
N LEU A 427 2.59 -1.22 0.20
CA LEU A 427 3.54 -2.32 0.29
C LEU A 427 3.14 -3.29 1.40
N ALA A 428 2.72 -2.77 2.56
CA ALA A 428 2.23 -3.61 3.66
C ALA A 428 1.05 -4.49 3.24
N PHE A 429 0.04 -3.91 2.55
CA PHE A 429 -1.13 -4.67 2.09
C PHE A 429 -0.79 -5.63 0.95
N THR A 430 0.17 -5.29 0.10
CA THR A 430 0.71 -6.21 -0.93
C THR A 430 1.45 -7.38 -0.28
N PHE A 431 2.19 -7.16 0.80
CA PHE A 431 2.81 -8.22 1.59
C PHE A 431 1.79 -9.11 2.29
N LEU A 432 0.71 -8.54 2.83
CA LEU A 432 -0.38 -9.36 3.40
C LEU A 432 -1.12 -10.16 2.33
N ALA A 433 -1.26 -9.63 1.11
CA ALA A 433 -1.74 -10.38 -0.05
C ALA A 433 -0.81 -11.56 -0.37
N TYR A 434 0.51 -11.31 -0.43
CA TYR A 434 1.51 -12.34 -0.66
C TYR A 434 1.49 -13.41 0.44
N ALA A 435 1.38 -13.00 1.71
CA ALA A 435 1.28 -13.91 2.85
C ALA A 435 0.04 -14.80 2.75
N LEU A 436 -1.12 -14.27 2.33
CA LEU A 436 -2.32 -15.09 2.10
C LEU A 436 -2.11 -16.17 1.03
N LEU A 437 -1.51 -15.81 -0.11
CA LEU A 437 -1.16 -16.76 -1.18
C LEU A 437 -0.18 -17.83 -0.69
N TRP A 438 0.86 -17.40 0.02
CA TRP A 438 1.88 -18.30 0.55
C TRP A 438 1.29 -19.28 1.57
N ARG A 439 0.48 -18.81 2.52
CA ARG A 439 -0.14 -19.64 3.55
C ARG A 439 -1.10 -20.69 2.99
N ALA A 440 -1.75 -20.41 1.86
CA ALA A 440 -2.63 -21.37 1.20
C ALA A 440 -1.89 -22.61 0.68
N THR A 441 -0.56 -22.54 0.53
CA THR A 441 0.28 -23.65 0.05
C THR A 441 0.97 -24.44 1.15
N LEU A 442 0.89 -24.01 2.41
CA LEU A 442 1.50 -24.72 3.52
C LEU A 442 0.68 -25.99 3.85
N PRO A 443 1.33 -27.13 4.12
CA PRO A 443 0.64 -28.35 4.56
C PRO A 443 -0.22 -28.04 5.78
N LYS A 444 -1.51 -28.39 5.73
CA LYS A 444 -2.39 -28.32 6.89
C LYS A 444 -1.85 -29.31 7.93
N THR A 445 -1.44 -28.81 9.10
CA THR A 445 -1.03 -29.68 10.22
C THR A 445 -2.21 -30.52 10.69
N THR A 446 -1.94 -31.66 11.33
CA THR A 446 -2.97 -32.56 11.89
C THR A 446 -3.95 -31.86 12.83
N SER A 447 -3.53 -30.77 13.50
CA SER A 447 -4.40 -29.88 14.30
C SER A 447 -5.52 -29.19 13.50
N ASP A 448 -5.32 -28.98 12.19
CA ASP A 448 -6.29 -28.30 11.31
C ASP A 448 -7.35 -29.26 10.74
N ARG A 449 -7.18 -30.58 10.93
CA ARG A 449 -8.12 -31.60 10.42
C ARG A 449 -9.28 -31.89 11.38
N GLY A 450 -9.22 -31.42 12.62
CA GLY A 450 -10.22 -31.71 13.66
C GLY A 450 -11.41 -30.74 13.75
N VAL A 451 -11.51 -29.75 12.86
CA VAL A 451 -12.58 -28.72 12.89
C VAL A 451 -13.14 -28.47 11.47
N ALA A 452 -13.29 -29.53 10.68
CA ALA A 452 -13.98 -29.47 9.40
C ALA A 452 -15.48 -29.61 9.59
#